data_AF-A0A7V9UIN9-F1
#
_entry.id   AF-A0A7V9UIN9-F1
#
_cell.length_a   1.000
_cell.length_b   1.000
_cell.length_c   1.000
_cell.angle_alpha   90.00
_cell.angle_beta   90.00
_cell.angle_gamma   90.00
#
_symmetry.space_group_name_H-M   'P 1'
#
loop_
_entity.id
_entity.type
_entity.pdbx_description
1 polymer ?
#
loop_
_entity_poly.entity_id
_entity_poly.type
_entity_poly.pdbx_seq_one_letter_code
_entity_poly.pdbx_strand_id
1 'polypeptide(L)'
;MPDLYIQALMQGKSIKKNTDSAISNEKNRFELQTEKEIETFAASLSFDEDPTQNHLTNPEMKRAKVIAELKEQAKLTELSSFVEDAFKILASEGEKYLIPEQFKAMNADFIKGNKILEELDLSSPPTTNFQTLLHFSEATIDSMTTIAVVKYNELQYPDSLSIFILLSTLTPENPDYWLRAGILAHKCENYELASRLYSAASELDPSLASALIFSIDCYLKCSMEVEADTAYAKVMKLNAASPIDDSLTEILENYRVLLNKGK
;
A
#
# COMPACT_ATOMS: atom_id res chain seq x y z
N MET A 1 -10.46 -18.07 -7.39
CA MET A 1 -10.84 -16.64 -7.29
C MET A 1 -11.49 -16.24 -8.59
N PRO A 2 -12.59 -15.47 -8.61
CA PRO A 2 -13.15 -14.98 -9.85
C PRO A 2 -12.23 -13.87 -10.37
N ASP A 3 -11.31 -14.24 -11.27
CA ASP A 3 -10.31 -13.34 -11.86
C ASP A 3 -10.95 -12.08 -12.50
N LEU A 4 -12.20 -12.18 -12.94
CA LEU A 4 -13.00 -11.06 -13.45
C LEU A 4 -13.26 -9.97 -12.40
N TYR A 5 -13.53 -10.35 -11.14
CA TYR A 5 -13.76 -9.42 -10.05
C TYR A 5 -12.47 -8.65 -9.72
N ILE A 6 -11.36 -9.39 -9.59
CA ILE A 6 -10.04 -8.80 -9.33
C ILE A 6 -9.63 -7.90 -10.50
N GLN A 7 -9.88 -8.31 -11.74
CA GLN A 7 -9.61 -7.48 -12.91
C GLN A 7 -10.42 -6.19 -12.91
N ALA A 8 -11.68 -6.20 -12.46
CA ALA A 8 -12.50 -5.00 -12.32
C ALA A 8 -11.95 -4.06 -11.24
N LEU A 9 -11.57 -4.60 -10.07
CA LEU A 9 -10.90 -3.83 -9.02
C LEU A 9 -9.60 -3.21 -9.54
N MET A 10 -8.78 -3.97 -10.26
CA MET A 10 -7.54 -3.48 -10.87
C MET A 10 -7.78 -2.41 -11.95
N GLN A 11 -8.96 -2.33 -12.56
CA GLN A 11 -9.27 -1.29 -13.55
C GLN A 11 -9.93 -0.04 -12.95
N GLY A 12 -10.15 0.02 -11.63
CA GLY A 12 -10.81 1.17 -10.99
C GLY A 12 -12.29 1.28 -11.29
N LYS A 13 -12.88 0.19 -11.79
CA LYS A 13 -14.33 0.10 -11.94
C LYS A 13 -14.90 -0.11 -10.55
N SER A 14 -15.48 0.94 -9.99
CA SER A 14 -16.14 0.89 -8.67
C SER A 14 -17.24 -0.16 -8.68
N ILE A 15 -17.09 -1.18 -7.84
CA ILE A 15 -18.16 -2.12 -7.50
C ILE A 15 -18.88 -1.49 -6.31
N LYS A 16 -19.85 -0.62 -6.63
CA LYS A 16 -20.77 0.10 -5.74
C LYS A 16 -20.17 0.59 -4.40
N LYS A 17 -19.63 1.82 -4.40
CA LYS A 17 -19.43 2.62 -3.18
C LYS A 17 -20.79 2.95 -2.53
N ASN A 18 -20.92 2.75 -1.22
CA ASN A 18 -21.89 3.47 -0.41
C ASN A 18 -21.23 3.98 0.87
N THR A 19 -21.37 5.28 1.08
CA THR A 19 -20.68 6.13 2.05
C THR A 19 -21.15 5.97 3.49
N ASP A 20 -20.25 6.40 4.37
CA ASP A 20 -20.38 6.79 5.79
C ASP A 20 -20.41 5.68 6.85
N SER A 21 -19.34 5.60 7.66
CA SER A 21 -19.47 5.77 9.11
C SER A 21 -18.10 5.91 9.81
N ALA A 22 -18.09 6.76 10.86
CA ALA A 22 -16.98 7.02 11.77
C ALA A 22 -16.85 5.97 12.89
N ILE A 23 -15.79 6.13 13.71
CA ILE A 23 -15.46 5.54 15.05
C ILE A 23 -14.32 4.51 14.99
N SER A 24 -13.36 4.39 15.92
CA SER A 24 -12.66 5.26 16.90
C SER A 24 -11.52 4.40 17.49
N ASN A 25 -10.42 5.05 17.90
CA ASN A 25 -9.18 4.45 18.43
C ASN A 25 -9.31 3.60 19.70
N GLU A 26 -8.51 2.53 19.77
CA GLU A 26 -7.74 2.16 20.97
C GLU A 26 -6.35 1.62 20.56
N LYS A 27 -5.29 2.37 20.88
CA LYS A 27 -3.88 1.97 20.77
C LYS A 27 -3.47 1.21 22.03
N ASN A 28 -2.79 0.07 21.92
CA ASN A 28 -2.43 -0.75 23.08
C ASN A 28 -0.98 -1.28 23.03
N ARG A 29 -0.19 -0.83 24.00
CA ARG A 29 1.01 -1.44 24.65
C ARG A 29 2.23 -1.86 23.81
N PHE A 30 2.12 -2.11 22.51
CA PHE A 30 3.24 -2.46 21.63
C PHE A 30 4.06 -1.24 21.18
N GLU A 31 3.42 -0.07 21.08
CA GLU A 31 4.08 1.19 20.68
C GLU A 31 5.23 1.58 21.64
N LEU A 32 5.11 1.23 22.93
CA LEU A 32 6.14 1.48 23.95
C LEU A 32 7.39 0.59 23.85
N GLN A 33 7.30 -0.57 23.18
CA GLN A 33 8.43 -1.47 22.99
C GLN A 33 9.22 -1.12 21.71
N THR A 34 8.51 -0.63 20.69
CA THR A 34 9.06 -0.27 19.37
C THR A 34 9.88 1.03 19.41
N GLU A 35 9.48 2.03 20.20
CA GLU A 35 10.25 3.28 20.37
C GLU A 35 11.66 3.04 20.94
N LYS A 36 11.80 2.07 21.84
CA LYS A 36 13.08 1.77 22.52
C LYS A 36 14.08 1.04 21.61
N GLU A 37 13.59 0.28 20.63
CA GLU A 37 14.43 -0.39 19.62
C GLU A 37 14.88 0.60 18.52
N ILE A 38 14.05 1.60 18.19
CA ILE A 38 14.37 2.68 17.26
C ILE A 38 15.49 3.60 17.83
N GLU A 39 15.43 3.95 19.12
CA GLU A 39 16.50 4.72 19.80
C GLU A 39 17.85 3.98 19.82
N THR A 40 17.83 2.65 19.90
CA THR A 40 19.05 1.82 19.92
C THR A 40 19.69 1.71 18.53
N PHE A 41 18.88 1.68 17.46
CA PHE A 41 19.35 1.64 16.07
C PHE A 41 19.94 2.98 15.62
N ALA A 42 19.31 4.11 15.99
CA ALA A 42 19.81 5.45 15.70
C ALA A 42 21.20 5.73 16.34
N ALA A 43 21.49 5.14 17.50
CA ALA A 43 22.77 5.28 18.20
C ALA A 43 23.93 4.48 17.57
N SER A 44 23.66 3.57 16.63
CA SER A 44 24.66 2.67 16.02
C SER A 44 25.20 3.15 14.66
N LEU A 45 24.64 4.23 14.11
CA LEU A 45 25.01 4.77 12.80
C LEU A 45 26.17 5.76 12.94
N SER A 46 27.41 5.25 13.08
CA SER A 46 28.61 6.01 12.74
C SER A 46 28.86 5.89 11.22
N PHE A 47 28.92 7.02 10.52
CA PHE A 47 29.23 7.05 9.08
C PHE A 47 30.65 7.60 8.88
N ASP A 48 31.56 6.77 8.36
CA ASP A 48 32.84 7.22 7.83
C ASP A 48 32.62 7.88 6.45
N GLU A 49 33.21 9.05 6.25
CA GLU A 49 33.14 9.83 5.00
C GLU A 49 33.94 9.18 3.86
N ASP A 50 33.32 8.98 2.69
CA ASP A 50 34.01 8.59 1.46
C ASP A 50 34.64 9.83 0.78
N PRO A 51 35.96 9.85 0.46
CA PRO A 51 36.64 11.02 -0.11
C PRO A 51 36.35 11.29 -1.59
N THR A 52 35.54 10.47 -2.27
CA THR A 52 35.20 10.69 -3.68
C THR A 52 33.85 11.39 -3.80
N GLN A 53 33.87 12.73 -3.83
CA GLN A 53 32.69 13.57 -4.00
C GLN A 53 31.85 13.16 -5.23
N ASN A 54 30.83 12.36 -4.99
CA ASN A 54 29.67 12.18 -5.86
C ASN A 54 28.50 12.90 -5.17
N HIS A 55 27.88 13.87 -5.84
CA HIS A 55 26.91 14.82 -5.28
C HIS A 55 25.52 14.23 -4.93
N LEU A 56 25.44 12.97 -4.48
CA LEU A 56 24.18 12.29 -4.12
C LEU A 56 24.06 11.90 -2.64
N THR A 57 25.01 12.28 -1.78
CA THR A 57 25.04 11.75 -0.40
C THR A 57 24.26 12.56 0.63
N ASN A 58 23.68 13.71 0.27
CA ASN A 58 22.69 14.41 1.11
C ASN A 58 21.22 14.08 0.72
N PRO A 59 20.88 13.90 -0.58
CA PRO A 59 19.56 13.40 -1.02
C PRO A 59 19.22 12.00 -0.51
N GLU A 60 20.18 11.08 -0.45
CA GLU A 60 19.95 9.72 0.06
C GLU A 60 19.50 9.72 1.52
N MET A 61 20.12 10.55 2.36
CA MET A 61 19.77 10.66 3.78
C MET A 61 18.36 11.25 3.99
N LYS A 62 17.98 12.23 3.18
CA LYS A 62 16.63 12.83 3.21
C LYS A 62 15.57 11.90 2.64
N ARG A 63 15.89 11.20 1.54
CA ARG A 63 15.04 10.15 0.96
C ARG A 63 14.85 9.00 1.94
N ALA A 64 15.90 8.58 2.64
CA ALA A 64 15.84 7.57 3.68
C ALA A 64 14.94 8.00 4.85
N LYS A 65 14.94 9.29 5.19
CA LYS A 65 14.08 9.83 6.25
C LYS A 65 12.60 9.92 5.86
N VAL A 66 12.28 10.33 4.63
CA VAL A 66 10.91 10.25 4.10
C VAL A 66 10.43 8.82 4.06
N ILE A 67 11.27 7.90 3.57
CA ILE A 67 11.01 6.48 3.60
C ILE A 67 10.77 6.02 5.05
N ALA A 68 11.53 6.48 6.03
CA ALA A 68 11.33 6.13 7.44
C ALA A 68 10.00 6.64 8.00
N GLU A 69 9.61 7.89 7.69
CA GLU A 69 8.30 8.44 8.06
C GLU A 69 7.16 7.66 7.39
N LEU A 70 7.35 7.21 6.15
CA LEU A 70 6.40 6.34 5.47
C LEU A 70 6.34 4.95 6.10
N LYS A 71 7.48 4.40 6.54
CA LYS A 71 7.52 3.15 7.32
C LYS A 71 6.78 3.32 8.65
N GLU A 72 6.88 4.47 9.30
CA GLU A 72 6.16 4.79 10.54
C GLU A 72 4.65 4.89 10.30
N GLN A 73 4.23 5.67 9.30
CA GLN A 73 2.83 5.86 8.94
C GLN A 73 2.16 4.56 8.48
N ALA A 74 2.86 3.76 7.68
CA ALA A 74 2.33 2.52 7.12
C ALA A 74 2.61 1.28 8.01
N LYS A 75 3.47 1.38 9.02
CA LYS A 75 4.00 0.23 9.82
C LYS A 75 4.64 -0.88 8.97
N LEU A 76 5.19 -0.53 7.81
CA LEU A 76 5.75 -1.47 6.82
C LEU A 76 7.26 -1.30 6.70
N THR A 77 8.04 -2.18 7.34
CA THR A 77 9.52 -2.11 7.33
C THR A 77 10.15 -2.28 5.94
N GLU A 78 9.43 -2.94 5.03
CA GLU A 78 9.84 -3.24 3.64
C GLU A 78 9.53 -2.09 2.66
N LEU A 79 8.85 -1.02 3.09
CA LEU A 79 8.34 0.03 2.20
C LEU A 79 9.45 0.75 1.42
N SER A 80 10.68 0.79 1.95
CA SER A 80 11.83 1.38 1.28
C SER A 80 12.14 0.73 -0.06
N SER A 81 12.18 -0.60 -0.11
CA SER A 81 12.56 -1.31 -1.34
C SER A 81 11.47 -1.17 -2.39
N PHE A 82 10.19 -1.28 -1.99
CA PHE A 82 9.07 -1.10 -2.90
C PHE A 82 9.04 0.30 -3.52
N VAL A 83 9.28 1.34 -2.72
CA VAL A 83 9.33 2.72 -3.22
C VAL A 83 10.50 2.89 -4.21
N GLU A 84 11.69 2.39 -3.89
CA GLU A 84 12.84 2.45 -4.80
C GLU A 84 12.61 1.70 -6.11
N ASP A 85 12.03 0.50 -6.05
CA ASP A 85 11.75 -0.30 -7.22
C ASP A 85 10.66 0.35 -8.09
N ALA A 86 9.63 0.95 -7.47
CA ALA A 86 8.64 1.74 -8.20
C ALA A 86 9.28 2.89 -8.97
N PHE A 87 10.18 3.66 -8.36
CA PHE A 87 10.91 4.73 -9.06
C PHE A 87 11.73 4.20 -10.24
N LYS A 88 12.43 3.07 -10.06
CA LYS A 88 13.19 2.43 -11.15
C LYS A 88 12.28 2.09 -12.32
N ILE A 89 11.17 1.39 -12.06
CA ILE A 89 10.21 0.95 -13.09
C ILE A 89 9.60 2.15 -13.82
N LEU A 90 9.14 3.16 -13.09
CA LEU A 90 8.53 4.36 -13.67
C LEU A 90 9.51 5.12 -14.56
N ALA A 91 10.80 5.17 -14.18
CA ALA A 91 11.84 5.84 -14.95
C ALA A 91 12.30 5.02 -16.17
N SER A 92 12.45 3.71 -16.04
CA SER A 92 13.00 2.84 -17.10
C SER A 92 11.96 2.42 -18.13
N GLU A 93 10.71 2.23 -17.72
CA GLU A 93 9.66 1.66 -18.57
C GLU A 93 8.46 2.58 -18.77
N GLY A 94 8.37 3.70 -18.06
CA GLY A 94 7.22 4.61 -18.17
C GLY A 94 6.95 5.08 -19.60
N GLU A 95 8.00 5.33 -20.39
CA GLU A 95 7.88 5.76 -21.79
C GLU A 95 7.26 4.69 -22.70
N LYS A 96 7.36 3.40 -22.33
CA LYS A 96 6.75 2.29 -23.09
C LYS A 96 5.21 2.33 -23.00
N TYR A 97 4.68 2.81 -21.89
CA TYR A 97 3.26 2.65 -21.53
C TYR A 97 2.46 3.96 -21.56
N LEU A 98 3.15 5.10 -21.56
CA LEU A 98 2.55 6.42 -21.55
C LEU A 98 2.74 7.11 -22.90
N ILE A 99 1.82 8.00 -23.26
CA ILE A 99 2.07 8.93 -24.36
C ILE A 99 3.17 9.95 -23.96
N PRO A 100 3.93 10.52 -24.92
CA PRO A 100 5.07 11.38 -24.61
C PRO A 100 4.74 12.55 -23.67
N GLU A 101 3.56 13.14 -23.80
CA GLU A 101 3.10 14.25 -22.95
C GLU A 101 2.91 13.83 -21.49
N GLN A 102 2.32 12.66 -21.26
CA GLN A 102 2.13 12.09 -19.92
C GLN A 102 3.47 11.74 -19.29
N PHE A 103 4.36 11.07 -20.04
CA PHE A 103 5.68 10.71 -19.54
C PHE A 103 6.52 11.95 -19.20
N LYS A 104 6.47 12.99 -20.05
CA LYS A 104 7.14 14.26 -19.80
C LYS A 104 6.59 14.98 -18.57
N ALA A 105 5.27 15.02 -18.40
CA ALA A 105 4.64 15.64 -17.23
C ALA A 105 5.01 14.91 -15.93
N MET A 106 4.92 13.58 -15.94
CA MET A 106 5.31 12.72 -14.82
C MET A 106 6.77 12.96 -14.41
N ASN A 107 7.70 12.94 -15.38
CA ASN A 107 9.11 13.23 -15.09
C ASN A 107 9.35 14.64 -14.56
N ALA A 108 8.62 15.63 -15.07
CA ALA A 108 8.73 17.00 -14.57
C ALA A 108 8.30 17.10 -13.10
N ASP A 109 7.24 16.40 -12.71
CA ASP A 109 6.81 16.36 -11.30
C ASP A 109 7.80 15.58 -10.43
N PHE A 110 8.36 14.46 -10.91
CA PHE A 110 9.43 13.76 -10.19
C PHE A 110 10.66 14.63 -9.94
N ILE A 111 11.10 15.42 -10.92
CA ILE A 111 12.23 16.35 -10.78
C ILE A 111 11.89 17.43 -9.73
N LYS A 112 10.69 18.02 -9.79
CA LYS A 112 10.26 19.02 -8.80
C LYS A 112 10.16 18.42 -7.41
N GLY A 113 9.52 17.26 -7.27
CA GLY A 113 9.37 16.55 -6.00
C GLY A 113 10.72 16.22 -5.38
N ASN A 114 11.70 15.77 -6.17
CA ASN A 114 13.05 15.51 -5.67
C ASN A 114 13.72 16.80 -5.16
N LYS A 115 13.54 17.94 -5.84
CA LYS A 115 14.04 19.23 -5.35
C LYS A 115 13.34 19.66 -4.05
N ILE A 116 12.03 19.45 -3.95
CA ILE A 116 11.29 19.73 -2.71
C ILE A 116 11.85 18.87 -1.58
N LEU A 117 12.11 17.58 -1.81
CA LEU A 117 12.72 16.68 -0.83
C LEU A 117 14.10 17.13 -0.37
N GLU A 118 14.89 17.72 -1.27
CA GLU A 118 16.21 18.29 -0.93
C GLU A 118 16.10 19.52 -0.03
N GLU A 119 15.01 20.27 -0.11
CA GLU A 119 14.78 21.50 0.67
C GLU A 119 13.89 21.25 1.91
N LEU A 120 13.20 20.12 1.96
CA LEU A 120 12.24 19.76 3.00
C LEU A 120 12.95 19.56 4.35
N ASP A 121 12.49 20.29 5.35
CA ASP A 121 12.85 20.05 6.73
C ASP A 121 11.94 18.97 7.32
N LEU A 122 12.50 17.78 7.50
CA LEU A 122 11.82 16.62 8.06
C LEU A 122 11.89 16.62 9.60
N SER A 123 12.26 17.73 10.24
CA SER A 123 12.27 17.85 11.71
C SER A 123 10.89 17.67 12.35
N SER A 124 9.83 17.80 11.55
CA SER A 124 8.44 17.56 11.95
C SER A 124 7.70 16.80 10.85
N PRO A 125 6.73 15.93 11.21
CA PRO A 125 5.96 15.17 10.24
C PRO A 125 5.17 16.13 9.32
N PRO A 126 4.99 15.76 8.04
CA PRO A 126 4.29 16.62 7.09
C PRO A 126 2.82 16.81 7.49
N THR A 127 2.32 18.02 7.31
CA THR A 127 0.92 18.38 7.63
C THR A 127 -0.07 18.01 6.52
N THR A 128 0.43 17.52 5.38
CA THR A 128 -0.34 17.07 4.21
C THR A 128 0.24 15.76 3.71
N ASN A 129 -0.50 15.05 2.85
CA ASN A 129 0.01 13.82 2.22
C ASN A 129 1.20 14.11 1.30
N PHE A 130 1.95 13.05 0.94
CA PHE A 130 3.14 13.20 0.13
C PHE A 130 2.86 13.60 -1.32
N GLN A 131 1.69 13.26 -1.88
CA GLN A 131 1.29 13.78 -3.19
C GLN A 131 1.29 15.32 -3.19
N THR A 132 0.60 15.92 -2.22
CA THR A 132 0.46 17.37 -2.09
C THR A 132 1.80 18.00 -1.73
N LEU A 133 2.51 17.42 -0.76
CA LEU A 133 3.82 17.90 -0.33
C LEU A 133 4.83 17.99 -1.47
N LEU A 134 4.84 16.98 -2.36
CA LEU A 134 5.76 16.88 -3.48
C LEU A 134 5.26 17.56 -4.76
N HIS A 135 4.07 18.17 -4.70
CA HIS A 135 3.39 18.78 -5.85
C HIS A 135 3.22 17.80 -7.04
N PHE A 136 2.94 16.53 -6.76
CA PHE A 136 2.60 15.58 -7.81
C PHE A 136 1.18 15.85 -8.31
N SER A 137 1.06 16.16 -9.60
CA SER A 137 -0.24 16.41 -10.22
C SER A 137 -1.10 15.14 -10.27
N GLU A 138 -2.42 15.32 -10.35
CA GLU A 138 -3.35 14.21 -10.59
C GLU A 138 -2.97 13.42 -11.84
N ALA A 139 -2.52 14.11 -12.91
CA ALA A 139 -2.06 13.45 -14.13
C ALA A 139 -0.85 12.53 -13.89
N THR A 140 0.04 12.88 -12.95
CA THR A 140 1.16 12.04 -12.53
C THR A 140 0.66 10.80 -11.78
N ILE A 141 -0.31 10.97 -10.86
CA ILE A 141 -0.95 9.85 -10.14
C ILE A 141 -1.69 8.91 -11.11
N ASP A 142 -2.41 9.45 -12.08
CA ASP A 142 -3.08 8.68 -13.14
C ASP A 142 -2.09 7.92 -14.02
N SER A 143 -0.95 8.54 -14.34
CA SER A 143 0.12 7.92 -15.14
C SER A 143 0.73 6.73 -14.40
N MET A 144 1.05 6.90 -13.11
CA MET A 144 1.54 5.82 -12.25
C MET A 144 0.53 4.69 -12.12
N THR A 145 -0.76 5.02 -11.92
CA THR A 145 -1.84 4.04 -11.88
C THR A 145 -1.95 3.28 -13.20
N THR A 146 -1.85 3.97 -14.34
CA THR A 146 -1.87 3.36 -15.67
C THR A 146 -0.75 2.34 -15.83
N ILE A 147 0.48 2.71 -15.48
CA ILE A 147 1.64 1.79 -15.55
C ILE A 147 1.42 0.60 -14.62
N ALA A 148 0.96 0.81 -13.38
CA ALA A 148 0.72 -0.27 -12.43
C ALA A 148 -0.33 -1.27 -12.95
N VAL A 149 -1.39 -0.79 -13.58
CA VAL A 149 -2.44 -1.63 -14.19
C VAL A 149 -1.91 -2.38 -15.41
N VAL A 150 -1.07 -1.77 -16.23
CA VAL A 150 -0.43 -2.47 -17.35
C VAL A 150 0.49 -3.57 -16.84
N LYS A 151 1.32 -3.30 -15.83
CA LYS A 151 2.19 -4.30 -15.19
C LYS A 151 1.40 -5.48 -14.61
N TYR A 152 0.24 -5.21 -14.01
CA TYR A 152 -0.68 -6.25 -13.59
C TYR A 152 -1.17 -7.12 -14.76
N ASN A 153 -1.59 -6.49 -15.87
CA ASN A 153 -2.06 -7.22 -17.05
C ASN A 153 -0.94 -8.03 -17.74
N GLU A 154 0.31 -7.59 -17.64
CA GLU A 154 1.50 -8.32 -18.08
C GLU A 154 1.95 -9.41 -17.07
N LEU A 155 1.18 -9.64 -16.00
CA LEU A 155 1.48 -10.58 -14.90
C LEU A 155 2.77 -10.24 -14.13
N GLN A 156 3.29 -9.02 -14.27
CA GLN A 156 4.41 -8.50 -13.51
C GLN A 156 3.92 -8.00 -12.14
N TYR A 157 3.44 -8.92 -11.31
CA TYR A 157 2.84 -8.59 -10.01
C TYR A 157 3.79 -7.88 -9.05
N PRO A 158 5.09 -8.24 -8.93
CA PRO A 158 6.02 -7.50 -8.08
C PRO A 158 6.20 -6.03 -8.50
N ASP A 159 6.32 -5.78 -9.81
CA ASP A 159 6.44 -4.42 -10.35
C ASP A 159 5.18 -3.59 -10.07
N SER A 160 4.01 -4.18 -10.33
CA SER A 160 2.73 -3.56 -10.05
C SER A 160 2.57 -3.28 -8.55
N LEU A 161 2.98 -4.21 -7.69
CA LEU A 161 2.94 -4.08 -6.23
C LEU A 161 3.75 -2.87 -5.77
N SER A 162 4.99 -2.75 -6.25
CA SER A 162 5.87 -1.62 -5.94
C SER A 162 5.20 -0.29 -6.26
N ILE A 163 4.60 -0.17 -7.45
CA ILE A 163 3.94 1.09 -7.86
C ILE A 163 2.68 1.36 -7.03
N PHE A 164 1.86 0.35 -6.72
CA PHE A 164 0.68 0.54 -5.87
C PHE A 164 1.03 0.85 -4.42
N ILE A 165 2.14 0.33 -3.89
CA ILE A 165 2.66 0.74 -2.59
C ILE A 165 3.08 2.21 -2.65
N LEU A 166 3.78 2.65 -3.69
CA LEU A 166 4.12 4.07 -3.87
C LEU A 166 2.85 4.96 -3.98
N LEU A 167 1.82 4.53 -4.70
CA LEU A 167 0.54 5.26 -4.78
C LEU A 167 -0.15 5.36 -3.40
N SER A 168 -0.21 4.25 -2.67
CA SER A 168 -0.75 4.20 -1.31
C SER A 168 0.05 5.08 -0.35
N THR A 169 1.36 5.22 -0.58
CA THR A 169 2.28 6.06 0.18
C THR A 169 2.08 7.55 -0.11
N LEU A 170 1.85 7.90 -1.37
CA LEU A 170 1.60 9.28 -1.80
C LEU A 170 0.21 9.77 -1.37
N THR A 171 -0.76 8.85 -1.33
CA THR A 171 -2.18 9.11 -1.02
C THR A 171 -2.71 8.10 0.01
N PRO A 172 -2.22 8.15 1.25
CA PRO A 172 -2.54 7.17 2.29
C PRO A 172 -4.02 7.10 2.62
N GLU A 173 -4.80 8.14 2.35
CA GLU A 173 -6.23 8.20 2.55
C GLU A 173 -7.05 7.43 1.49
N ASN A 174 -6.44 6.94 0.41
CA ASN A 174 -7.16 6.23 -0.64
C ASN A 174 -7.18 4.71 -0.40
N PRO A 175 -8.29 4.12 0.10
CA PRO A 175 -8.37 2.70 0.41
C PRO A 175 -8.20 1.81 -0.83
N ASP A 176 -8.51 2.31 -2.03
CA ASP A 176 -8.42 1.52 -3.27
C ASP A 176 -6.96 1.14 -3.57
N TYR A 177 -5.99 2.03 -3.30
CA TYR A 177 -4.58 1.72 -3.55
C TYR A 177 -4.05 0.66 -2.57
N TRP A 178 -4.43 0.75 -1.30
CA TRP A 178 -4.11 -0.27 -0.30
C TRP A 178 -4.72 -1.63 -0.66
N LEU A 179 -5.97 -1.66 -1.10
CA LEU A 179 -6.64 -2.88 -1.54
C LEU A 179 -5.89 -3.53 -2.71
N ARG A 180 -5.50 -2.75 -3.72
CA ARG A 180 -4.79 -3.26 -4.90
C ARG A 180 -3.39 -3.73 -4.57
N ALA A 181 -2.67 -3.00 -3.72
CA ALA A 181 -1.40 -3.45 -3.19
C ALA A 181 -1.57 -4.79 -2.44
N GLY A 182 -2.62 -4.94 -1.63
CA GLY A 182 -2.94 -6.22 -0.96
C GLY A 182 -3.21 -7.37 -1.94
N ILE A 183 -3.97 -7.11 -3.01
CA ILE A 183 -4.22 -8.09 -4.09
C ILE A 183 -2.92 -8.54 -4.75
N LEU A 184 -2.02 -7.59 -5.01
CA LEU A 184 -0.75 -7.88 -5.67
C LEU A 184 0.21 -8.61 -4.73
N ALA A 185 0.27 -8.24 -3.46
CA ALA A 185 1.03 -8.98 -2.44
C ALA A 185 0.52 -10.42 -2.30
N HIS A 186 -0.81 -10.62 -2.33
CA HIS A 186 -1.43 -11.95 -2.33
C HIS A 186 -1.04 -12.77 -3.57
N LYS A 187 -1.05 -12.15 -4.76
CA LYS A 187 -0.59 -12.78 -6.01
C LYS A 187 0.92 -13.06 -6.03
N CYS A 188 1.70 -12.33 -5.25
CA CYS A 188 3.12 -12.60 -4.99
C CYS A 188 3.33 -13.62 -3.86
N GLU A 189 2.26 -14.22 -3.31
CA GLU A 189 2.28 -15.16 -2.19
C GLU A 189 2.90 -14.59 -0.89
N ASN A 190 2.98 -13.26 -0.77
CA ASN A 190 3.39 -12.58 0.45
C ASN A 190 2.14 -12.26 1.29
N TYR A 191 1.60 -13.29 1.94
CA TYR A 191 0.33 -13.23 2.67
C TYR A 191 0.41 -12.35 3.93
N GLU A 192 1.59 -12.25 4.55
CA GLU A 192 1.85 -11.37 5.69
C GLU A 192 1.81 -9.89 5.28
N LEU A 193 2.39 -9.53 4.14
CA LEU A 193 2.25 -8.18 3.59
C LEU A 193 0.82 -7.93 3.12
N ALA A 194 0.21 -8.88 2.41
CA ALA A 194 -1.15 -8.75 1.89
C ALA A 194 -2.17 -8.49 3.01
N SER A 195 -2.11 -9.25 4.10
CA SER A 195 -3.00 -9.04 5.27
C SER A 195 -2.83 -7.66 5.90
N ARG A 196 -1.59 -7.14 6.03
CA ARG A 196 -1.34 -5.77 6.51
C ARG A 196 -1.94 -4.71 5.57
N LEU A 197 -1.76 -4.87 4.26
CA LEU A 197 -2.29 -3.94 3.25
C LEU A 197 -3.82 -3.97 3.19
N TYR A 198 -4.45 -5.15 3.31
CA TYR A 198 -5.89 -5.26 3.44
C TYR A 198 -6.42 -4.66 4.74
N SER A 199 -5.68 -4.81 5.86
CA SER A 199 -6.04 -4.15 7.12
C SER A 199 -6.09 -2.64 6.92
N ALA A 200 -5.04 -2.05 6.34
CA ALA A 200 -4.99 -0.62 6.03
C ALA A 200 -6.17 -0.17 5.16
N ALA A 201 -6.50 -0.92 4.10
CA ALA A 201 -7.66 -0.63 3.25
C ALA A 201 -8.99 -0.67 4.05
N SER A 202 -9.18 -1.67 4.91
CA SER A 202 -10.40 -1.83 5.71
C SER A 202 -10.51 -0.87 6.90
N GLU A 203 -9.38 -0.35 7.40
CA GLU A 203 -9.35 0.68 8.43
C GLU A 203 -9.76 2.04 7.86
N LEU A 204 -9.36 2.33 6.62
CA LEU A 204 -9.74 3.53 5.88
C LEU A 204 -11.20 3.49 5.40
N ASP A 205 -11.64 2.32 4.92
CA ASP A 205 -13.03 2.08 4.53
C ASP A 205 -13.55 0.77 5.14
N PRO A 206 -14.19 0.83 6.32
CA PRO A 206 -14.78 -0.35 6.98
C PRO A 206 -15.90 -1.02 6.19
N SER A 207 -16.45 -0.37 5.15
CA SER A 207 -17.47 -0.94 4.27
C SER A 207 -16.89 -1.80 3.15
N LEU A 208 -15.57 -1.75 2.95
CA LEU A 208 -14.85 -2.45 1.90
C LEU A 208 -14.77 -3.96 2.16
N ALA A 209 -15.88 -4.65 1.93
CA ALA A 209 -16.02 -6.08 2.17
C ALA A 209 -14.93 -6.92 1.47
N SER A 210 -14.46 -6.51 0.28
CA SER A 210 -13.38 -7.21 -0.42
C SER A 210 -12.07 -7.23 0.35
N ALA A 211 -11.70 -6.15 1.05
CA ALA A 211 -10.47 -6.12 1.85
C ALA A 211 -10.56 -7.14 3.00
N LEU A 212 -11.70 -7.18 3.70
CA LEU A 212 -11.95 -8.15 4.77
C LEU A 212 -12.03 -9.59 4.27
N ILE A 213 -12.62 -9.82 3.09
CA ILE A 213 -12.74 -11.17 2.53
C ILE A 213 -11.37 -11.68 2.08
N PHE A 214 -10.58 -10.86 1.40
CA PHE A 214 -9.25 -11.26 0.98
C PHE A 214 -8.29 -11.41 2.16
N SER A 215 -8.47 -10.65 3.25
CA SER A 215 -7.65 -10.85 4.45
C SER A 215 -7.93 -12.18 5.15
N ILE A 216 -9.15 -12.72 5.11
CA ILE A 216 -9.46 -14.06 5.64
C ILE A 216 -8.60 -15.13 4.97
N ASP A 217 -8.48 -15.11 3.64
CA ASP A 217 -7.63 -16.08 2.93
C ASP A 217 -6.15 -15.92 3.33
N CYS A 218 -5.65 -14.68 3.46
CA CYS A 218 -4.30 -14.45 3.97
C CYS A 218 -4.11 -15.00 5.39
N TYR A 219 -5.04 -14.71 6.31
CA TYR A 219 -4.95 -15.19 7.69
C TYR A 219 -4.96 -16.70 7.77
N LEU A 220 -5.77 -17.38 6.96
CA LEU A 220 -5.76 -18.84 6.85
C LEU A 220 -4.41 -19.36 6.37
N LYS A 221 -3.81 -18.74 5.35
CA LYS A 221 -2.48 -19.11 4.84
C LYS A 221 -1.38 -18.89 5.88
N CYS A 222 -1.51 -17.86 6.71
CA CYS A 222 -0.60 -17.55 7.81
C CYS A 222 -0.93 -18.28 9.13
N SER A 223 -1.92 -19.17 9.17
CA SER A 223 -2.38 -19.86 10.39
C SER A 223 -2.83 -18.92 11.54
N MET A 224 -3.38 -17.76 11.17
CA MET A 224 -3.90 -16.73 12.08
C MET A 224 -5.43 -16.89 12.25
N GLU A 225 -5.85 -17.96 12.90
CA GLU A 225 -7.28 -18.35 12.98
C GLU A 225 -8.15 -17.31 13.70
N VAL A 226 -7.63 -16.67 14.75
CA VAL A 226 -8.38 -15.66 15.53
C VAL A 226 -8.69 -14.42 14.69
N GLU A 227 -7.73 -13.99 13.89
CA GLU A 227 -7.85 -12.87 12.97
C GLU A 227 -8.80 -13.22 11.81
N ALA A 228 -8.71 -14.44 11.28
CA ALA A 228 -9.65 -14.96 10.28
C ALA A 228 -11.09 -14.97 10.80
N ASP A 229 -11.33 -15.44 12.02
CA ASP A 229 -12.64 -15.44 12.67
C ASP A 229 -13.17 -14.02 12.87
N THR A 230 -12.29 -13.13 13.32
CA THR A 230 -12.63 -11.72 13.54
C THR A 230 -13.02 -11.04 12.22
N ALA A 231 -12.25 -11.24 11.16
CA ALA A 231 -12.55 -10.71 9.84
C ALA A 231 -13.85 -11.31 9.28
N TYR A 232 -14.05 -12.63 9.37
CA TYR A 232 -15.27 -13.29 8.94
C TYR A 232 -16.51 -12.76 9.67
N ALA A 233 -16.43 -12.57 10.98
CA ALA A 233 -17.52 -11.98 11.77
C ALA A 233 -17.87 -10.56 11.30
N LYS A 234 -16.87 -9.74 10.94
CA LYS A 234 -17.09 -8.41 10.35
C LYS A 234 -17.79 -8.51 9.00
N VAL A 235 -17.33 -9.42 8.13
CA VAL A 235 -17.95 -9.64 6.80
C VAL A 235 -19.41 -10.07 6.94
N MET A 236 -19.73 -10.97 7.87
CA MET A 236 -21.12 -11.40 8.10
C MET A 236 -22.02 -10.24 8.56
N LYS A 237 -21.51 -9.33 9.40
CA LYS A 237 -22.24 -8.11 9.78
C LYS A 237 -22.49 -7.20 8.58
N LEU A 238 -21.48 -7.00 7.72
CA LEU A 238 -21.64 -6.24 6.49
C LEU A 238 -22.68 -6.88 5.57
N ASN A 239 -22.59 -8.19 5.35
CA ASN A 239 -23.52 -8.93 4.48
C ASN A 239 -24.98 -8.85 4.96
N ALA A 240 -25.19 -8.85 6.28
CA ALA A 240 -26.52 -8.68 6.86
C ALA A 240 -27.08 -7.27 6.64
N ALA A 241 -26.23 -6.24 6.61
CA ALA A 241 -26.62 -4.86 6.35
C ALA A 241 -26.82 -4.58 4.85
N SER A 242 -25.95 -5.13 4.00
CA SER A 242 -26.00 -5.05 2.55
C SER A 242 -25.39 -6.31 1.94
N PRO A 243 -26.11 -7.00 1.03
CA PRO A 243 -25.59 -8.18 0.36
C PRO A 243 -24.24 -7.90 -0.32
N ILE A 244 -23.26 -8.74 -0.03
CA ILE A 244 -21.93 -8.70 -0.64
C ILE A 244 -22.00 -9.29 -2.04
N ASP A 245 -21.09 -8.84 -2.93
CA ASP A 245 -20.96 -9.36 -4.28
C ASP A 245 -20.84 -10.89 -4.29
N ASP A 246 -21.69 -11.54 -5.09
CA ASP A 246 -21.73 -13.00 -5.24
C ASP A 246 -20.36 -13.59 -5.62
N SER A 247 -19.54 -12.82 -6.34
CA SER A 247 -18.17 -13.20 -6.73
C SER A 247 -17.25 -13.44 -5.52
N LEU A 248 -17.57 -12.90 -4.35
CA LEU A 248 -16.78 -13.06 -3.13
C LEU A 248 -17.32 -14.14 -2.18
N THR A 249 -18.49 -14.71 -2.49
CA THR A 249 -19.16 -15.70 -1.64
C THR A 249 -18.43 -17.04 -1.58
N GLU A 250 -17.67 -17.39 -2.62
CA GLU A 250 -16.88 -18.64 -2.67
C GLU A 250 -15.86 -18.71 -1.53
N ILE A 251 -15.13 -17.62 -1.28
CA ILE A 251 -14.11 -17.54 -0.21
C ILE A 251 -14.79 -17.72 1.16
N LEU A 252 -15.97 -17.12 1.34
CA LEU A 252 -16.74 -17.20 2.58
C LEU A 252 -17.29 -18.61 2.82
N GLU A 253 -17.80 -19.27 1.79
CA GLU A 253 -18.31 -20.63 1.93
C GLU A 253 -17.17 -21.63 2.19
N ASN A 254 -16.01 -21.44 1.54
CA ASN A 254 -14.82 -22.24 1.83
C ASN A 254 -14.39 -22.12 3.30
N TYR A 255 -14.34 -20.89 3.84
CA TYR A 255 -14.01 -20.68 5.25
C TYR A 255 -15.08 -21.27 6.19
N ARG A 256 -16.35 -21.10 5.88
CA ARG A 256 -17.47 -21.69 6.64
C ARG A 256 -17.38 -23.21 6.73
N VAL A 257 -17.03 -23.88 5.62
CA VAL A 257 -16.82 -25.34 5.60
C VAL A 257 -15.65 -25.75 6.51
N LEU A 258 -14.56 -24.98 6.53
CA LEU A 258 -13.42 -25.23 7.42
C LEU A 258 -13.84 -25.12 8.90
N LEU A 259 -14.57 -24.07 9.28
CA LEU A 259 -15.09 -23.90 10.64
C LEU A 259 -15.97 -25.06 11.11
N ASN A 260 -16.73 -25.66 10.20
CA ASN A 260 -17.61 -26.79 10.52
C ASN A 260 -16.86 -28.14 10.63
N LYS A 261 -15.64 -28.25 10.07
CA LYS A 261 -14.81 -29.45 10.17
C LYS A 261 -13.91 -29.47 11.42
N GLY A 262 -13.67 -28.31 12.02
CA GLY A 262 -12.87 -28.17 13.26
C GLY A 262 -13.67 -28.28 14.56
N LYS A 263 -14.99 -28.56 14.49
CA LYS A 263 -15.89 -28.80 15.63
C LYS A 263 -16.28 -30.27 15.70
#